data_AF-A0A507BUX5-F1
#
_entry.id   AF-A0A507BUX5-F1
#
_cell.length_a   1.000
_cell.length_b   1.000
_cell.length_c   1.000
_cell.angle_alpha   90.00
_cell.angle_beta   90.00
_cell.angle_gamma   90.00
#
_symmetry.space_group_name_H-M   'P 1'
#
loop_
_entity.id
_entity.type
_entity.pdbx_description
1 polymer ?
#
loop_
_entity_poly.entity_id
_entity_poly.type
_entity_poly.pdbx_seq_one_letter_code
_entity_poly.pdbx_strand_id
1 'polypeptide(L)'
;MACTKWHCVYCFDVLVAHVDDVRDPVAEPKFDNAKYPLFVSWHTTSNGRLRGCIGNFEAMYLHGGLKEYSLTSALKDRRFNPIAAKEIPNLSCGVSLLTEFEDGDNYLDWEASD
;
A
#
# COMPACT_ATOMS: atom_id res chain seq x y z
N MET A 1 -16.56 2.38 -0.19
CA MET A 1 -15.95 1.44 0.77
C MET A 1 -14.80 2.15 1.44
N ALA A 2 -14.66 2.06 2.76
CA ALA A 2 -13.54 2.70 3.46
C ALA A 2 -12.32 1.76 3.53
N CYS A 3 -11.12 2.33 3.50
CA CYS A 3 -9.93 1.55 3.80
C CYS A 3 -9.96 1.09 5.26
N THR A 4 -9.73 -0.20 5.50
CA THR A 4 -9.68 -0.80 6.84
C THR A 4 -8.27 -1.27 7.20
N LYS A 5 -8.01 -1.50 8.49
CA LYS A 5 -6.75 -2.07 8.98
C LYS A 5 -6.38 -3.42 8.35
N TRP A 6 -7.37 -4.17 7.84
CA TRP A 6 -7.14 -5.47 7.23
C TRP A 6 -6.36 -5.37 5.92
N HIS A 7 -6.46 -4.26 5.18
CA HIS A 7 -5.62 -4.02 4.01
C HIS A 7 -4.16 -3.92 4.42
N CYS A 8 -3.84 -3.13 5.46
CA CYS A 8 -2.47 -2.99 5.97
C CYS A 8 -1.91 -4.31 6.52
N VAL A 9 -2.73 -5.10 7.23
CA VAL A 9 -2.34 -6.44 7.72
C VAL A 9 -1.95 -7.33 6.54
N TYR A 10 -2.78 -7.37 5.49
CA TYR A 10 -2.47 -8.15 4.30
C TYR A 10 -1.20 -7.69 3.59
N CYS A 11 -0.95 -6.38 3.52
CA CYS A 11 0.31 -5.85 2.99
C CYS A 11 1.54 -6.33 3.77
N PHE A 12 1.45 -6.38 5.12
CA PHE A 12 2.50 -6.94 5.97
C PHE A 12 2.67 -8.44 5.75
N ASP A 13 1.58 -9.22 5.73
CA ASP A 13 1.63 -10.66 5.50
C ASP A 13 2.32 -10.99 4.16
N VAL A 14 2.02 -10.22 3.10
CA VAL A 14 2.66 -10.32 1.79
C VAL A 14 4.16 -10.03 1.87
N LEU A 15 4.56 -8.94 2.54
CA LEU A 15 5.97 -8.56 2.67
C LEU A 15 6.77 -9.57 3.50
N VAL A 16 6.22 -10.01 4.63
CA VAL A 16 6.84 -11.01 5.52
C VAL A 16 7.01 -12.33 4.79
N ALA A 17 5.95 -12.85 4.14
CA ALA A 17 6.04 -14.09 3.38
C ALA A 17 7.11 -14.03 2.27
N HIS A 18 7.23 -12.87 1.59
CA HIS A 18 8.27 -12.67 0.59
C HIS A 18 9.68 -12.68 1.17
N VAL A 19 9.88 -12.06 2.34
CA VAL A 19 11.20 -11.90 2.95
C VAL A 19 11.68 -13.15 3.67
N ASP A 20 10.78 -13.88 4.31
CA ASP A 20 11.10 -15.12 5.03
C ASP A 20 11.25 -16.33 4.09
N ASP A 21 11.15 -16.11 2.76
CA ASP A 21 11.10 -17.17 1.72
C ASP A 21 10.08 -18.27 2.04
N VAL A 22 9.02 -17.89 2.76
CA VAL A 22 7.97 -18.81 3.15
C VAL A 22 7.18 -19.15 1.89
N ARG A 23 7.28 -20.43 1.50
CA ARG A 23 6.55 -20.99 0.35
C ARG A 23 5.04 -21.08 0.59
N ASP A 24 4.59 -20.92 1.84
CA ASP A 24 3.18 -21.01 2.18
C ASP A 24 2.41 -19.80 1.62
N PRO A 25 1.18 -20.03 1.11
CA PRO A 25 0.38 -18.94 0.56
C PRO A 25 0.05 -17.93 1.65
N VAL A 26 0.23 -16.65 1.32
CA VAL A 26 -0.30 -15.53 2.11
C VAL A 26 -1.77 -15.82 2.44
N ALA A 27 -2.15 -15.66 3.70
CA ALA A 27 -3.51 -15.92 4.15
C ALA A 27 -4.55 -15.20 3.28
N GLU A 28 -5.70 -15.85 3.08
CA GLU A 28 -6.80 -15.27 2.31
C GLU A 28 -7.24 -13.92 2.90
N PRO A 29 -7.38 -12.87 2.06
CA PRO A 29 -7.81 -11.55 2.51
C PRO A 29 -9.16 -11.58 3.24
N LYS A 30 -9.24 -10.88 4.37
CA LYS A 30 -10.48 -10.74 5.18
C LYS A 30 -11.32 -9.52 4.77
N PHE A 31 -11.28 -9.15 3.50
CA PHE A 31 -11.96 -7.97 2.95
C PHE A 31 -12.41 -8.24 1.50
N ASP A 32 -13.39 -7.48 1.03
CA ASP A 32 -13.95 -7.67 -0.31
C ASP A 32 -12.93 -7.39 -1.41
N ASN A 33 -13.09 -8.05 -2.55
CA ASN A 33 -12.22 -7.88 -3.70
C ASN A 33 -12.79 -6.85 -4.71
N ALA A 34 -13.17 -5.67 -4.23
CA ALA A 34 -13.63 -4.59 -5.11
C ALA A 34 -12.47 -4.01 -5.95
N LYS A 35 -12.78 -3.19 -6.96
CA LYS A 35 -11.75 -2.50 -7.77
C LYS A 35 -11.56 -1.06 -7.34
N TYR A 36 -10.32 -0.66 -7.09
CA TYR A 36 -9.94 0.70 -6.74
C TYR A 36 -8.57 1.04 -7.33
N PRO A 37 -8.32 2.29 -7.74
CA PRO A 37 -6.97 2.81 -7.80
C PRO A 37 -6.42 2.88 -6.38
N LEU A 38 -5.17 2.48 -6.19
CA LEU A 38 -4.63 2.33 -4.85
C LEU A 38 -3.15 2.64 -4.75
N PHE A 39 -2.73 3.05 -3.55
CA PHE A 39 -1.34 3.23 -3.18
C PHE A 39 -1.03 2.47 -1.89
N VAL A 40 0.13 1.82 -1.84
CA VAL A 40 0.69 1.24 -0.63
C VAL A 40 1.94 2.03 -0.25
N SER A 41 2.01 2.40 1.02
CA SER A 41 3.09 3.19 1.60
C SER A 41 3.65 2.53 2.86
N TRP A 42 4.96 2.62 3.03
CA TRP A 42 5.71 2.15 4.18
C TRP A 42 6.34 3.34 4.87
N HIS A 43 6.29 3.36 6.20
CA HIS A 43 6.85 4.43 7.02
C HIS A 43 7.63 3.85 8.19
N THR A 44 8.66 4.55 8.66
CA THR A 44 9.37 4.17 9.88
C THR A 44 8.57 4.59 11.11
N THR A 45 8.30 3.66 12.02
CA THR A 45 7.51 3.92 13.24
C THR A 45 8.13 4.96 14.18
N SER A 46 9.46 5.11 14.17
CA SER A 46 10.17 6.03 15.07
C SER A 46 9.91 7.51 14.81
N ASN A 47 9.57 7.89 13.57
CA ASN A 47 9.41 9.29 13.18
C ASN A 47 8.43 9.50 12.01
N GLY A 48 7.71 8.46 11.58
CA GLY A 48 6.73 8.51 10.48
C GLY A 48 7.33 8.73 9.09
N ARG A 49 8.67 8.72 8.93
CA ARG A 49 9.30 9.02 7.64
C ARG A 49 8.97 7.96 6.60
N LEU A 50 8.74 8.42 5.37
CA LEU A 50 8.49 7.56 4.23
C LEU A 50 9.66 6.61 3.96
N ARG A 51 9.35 5.33 3.76
CA ARG A 51 10.29 4.23 3.48
C ARG A 51 10.02 3.52 2.14
N GLY A 52 8.92 3.87 1.48
CA GLY A 52 8.55 3.44 0.15
C GLY A 52 7.08 3.78 -0.11
N CYS A 53 6.71 4.22 -1.31
CA CYS A 53 5.31 4.42 -1.69
C CYS A 53 5.15 4.32 -3.20
N ILE A 54 4.32 3.38 -3.63
CA ILE A 54 4.00 3.13 -5.04
C ILE A 54 2.53 2.71 -5.12
N GLY A 55 1.87 3.10 -6.21
CA GLY A 55 0.48 2.79 -6.50
C GLY A 55 0.11 3.09 -7.95
N ASN A 56 -1.18 3.20 -8.21
CA ASN A 56 -1.72 3.50 -9.53
C ASN A 56 -2.98 4.38 -9.46
N PHE A 57 -3.35 4.87 -10.64
CA PHE A 57 -4.60 5.59 -10.88
C PHE A 57 -5.65 4.76 -11.63
N GLU A 58 -5.30 3.56 -12.11
CA GLU A 58 -6.24 2.64 -12.74
C GLU A 58 -6.81 1.64 -11.73
N ALA A 59 -8.13 1.40 -11.79
CA ALA A 59 -8.80 0.55 -10.83
C ALA A 59 -8.42 -0.93 -10.97
N MET A 60 -7.82 -1.49 -9.92
CA MET A 60 -7.43 -2.91 -9.83
C MET A 60 -8.16 -3.62 -8.69
N TYR A 61 -8.34 -4.94 -8.83
CA TYR A 61 -8.88 -5.78 -7.76
C TYR A 61 -7.99 -5.69 -6.51
N LEU A 62 -8.59 -5.35 -5.36
CA LEU A 62 -7.87 -5.09 -4.11
C LEU A 62 -6.92 -6.22 -3.71
N HIS A 63 -7.33 -7.48 -3.83
CA HIS A 63 -6.50 -8.62 -3.43
C HIS A 63 -5.20 -8.67 -4.22
N GLY A 64 -5.29 -8.55 -5.55
CA GLY A 64 -4.13 -8.56 -6.44
C GLY A 64 -3.30 -7.28 -6.35
N GLY A 65 -3.97 -6.13 -6.40
CA GLY A 65 -3.33 -4.82 -6.38
C GLY A 65 -2.58 -4.57 -5.06
N LEU A 66 -3.17 -4.88 -3.91
CA LEU A 66 -2.47 -4.75 -2.63
C LEU A 66 -1.27 -5.69 -2.57
N LYS A 67 -1.38 -6.94 -3.02
CA LYS A 67 -0.24 -7.85 -3.07
C LYS A 67 0.90 -7.31 -3.92
N GLU A 68 0.60 -6.82 -5.12
CA GLU A 68 1.59 -6.27 -6.05
C GLU A 68 2.24 -4.99 -5.51
N TYR A 69 1.44 -4.02 -5.06
CA TYR A 69 1.94 -2.72 -4.62
C TYR A 69 2.57 -2.76 -3.24
N SER A 70 2.26 -3.76 -2.39
CA SER A 70 3.02 -4.00 -1.16
C SER A 70 4.48 -4.30 -1.44
N LEU A 71 4.74 -5.26 -2.35
CA LEU A 71 6.10 -5.64 -2.72
C LEU A 71 6.79 -4.56 -3.56
N THR A 72 6.06 -3.94 -4.48
CA THR A 72 6.63 -2.91 -5.34
C THR A 72 7.04 -1.67 -4.54
N SER A 73 6.19 -1.20 -3.62
CA SER A 73 6.55 -0.08 -2.74
C SER A 73 7.66 -0.42 -1.75
N ALA A 74 7.73 -1.66 -1.26
CA ALA A 74 8.77 -2.10 -0.32
C ALA A 74 10.14 -2.33 -0.98
N LEU A 75 10.17 -2.85 -2.20
CA LEU A 75 11.37 -3.44 -2.80
C LEU A 75 11.82 -2.75 -4.08
N LYS A 76 10.95 -2.01 -4.75
CA LYS A 76 11.19 -1.45 -6.10
C LYS A 76 11.00 0.06 -6.18
N ASP A 77 10.71 0.74 -5.08
CA ASP A 77 10.74 2.20 -5.03
C ASP A 77 12.20 2.68 -5.10
N ARG A 78 12.62 3.15 -6.28
CA ARG A 78 14.01 3.51 -6.59
C ARG A 78 14.57 4.65 -5.73
N ARG A 79 13.73 5.36 -4.97
CA ARG A 79 14.18 6.40 -4.02
C ARG A 79 14.80 5.79 -2.76
N PHE A 80 14.56 4.51 -2.50
CA PHE A 80 15.01 3.80 -1.31
C PHE A 80 15.68 2.47 -1.67
N ASN A 81 16.55 1.98 -0.77
CA ASN A 81 17.00 0.60 -0.88
C ASN A 81 15.84 -0.35 -0.56
N PRO A 82 15.80 -1.58 -1.12
CA PRO A 82 14.81 -2.58 -0.75
C PRO A 82 14.73 -2.76 0.77
N ILE A 83 13.51 -2.85 1.32
CA ILE A 83 13.30 -3.08 2.76
C ILE A 83 13.92 -4.41 3.19
N ALA A 84 14.79 -4.39 4.18
CA ALA A 84 15.38 -5.58 4.77
C ALA A 84 14.49 -6.20 5.86
N ALA A 85 14.61 -7.51 6.07
CA ALA A 85 13.86 -8.25 7.10
C ALA A 85 13.89 -7.60 8.49
N LYS A 86 15.08 -7.17 8.92
CA LYS A 86 15.29 -6.49 10.21
C LYS A 86 14.57 -5.16 10.37
N GLU A 87 14.16 -4.53 9.25
CA GLU A 87 13.43 -3.26 9.28
C GLU A 87 11.94 -3.49 9.55
N ILE A 88 11.37 -4.63 9.14
CA ILE A 88 9.92 -4.90 9.17
C ILE A 88 9.27 -4.61 10.53
N PRO A 89 9.83 -5.05 11.69
CA PRO A 89 9.21 -4.77 12.99
C PRO A 89 9.12 -3.28 13.35
N ASN A 90 9.89 -2.43 12.67
CA ASN A 90 9.94 -0.99 12.90
C ASN A 90 9.19 -0.19 11.82
N LEU A 91 8.36 -0.84 10.99
CA LEU A 91 7.57 -0.19 9.95
C LEU A 91 6.10 -0.05 10.35
N SER A 92 5.45 0.95 9.77
CA SER A 92 4.00 1.05 9.65
C SER A 92 3.61 1.06 8.17
N CYS A 93 2.42 0.54 7.87
CA CYS A 93 1.87 0.45 6.52
C CYS A 93 0.65 1.38 6.39
N GLY A 94 0.60 2.16 5.31
CA GLY A 94 -0.55 2.95 4.90
C GLY A 94 -1.09 2.46 3.56
N VAL A 95 -2.41 2.31 3.47
CA VAL A 95 -3.12 1.97 2.22
C VAL A 95 -4.09 3.10 1.90
N SER A 96 -3.94 3.69 0.72
CA SER A 96 -4.85 4.71 0.20
C SER A 96 -5.65 4.13 -0.95
N LEU A 97 -6.98 4.18 -0.85
CA LEU A 97 -7.89 3.84 -1.95
C LEU A 97 -8.43 5.15 -2.50
N LEU A 98 -8.23 5.39 -3.79
CA LEU A 98 -8.69 6.62 -4.42
C LEU A 98 -10.12 6.43 -4.92
N THR A 99 -10.94 7.44 -4.68
CA THR A 99 -12.36 7.48 -5.04
C THR A 99 -12.67 8.84 -5.65
N GLU A 100 -13.82 8.95 -6.32
CA GLU A 100 -14.41 10.25 -6.69
C GLU A 100 -13.46 11.11 -7.52
N PHE A 101 -12.88 10.53 -8.58
CA PHE A 101 -12.11 11.31 -9.54
C PHE A 101 -13.05 12.25 -10.29
N GLU A 102 -12.68 13.53 -10.32
CA GLU A 102 -13.37 14.58 -11.06
C GLU A 102 -12.37 15.36 -11.93
N ASP A 103 -12.88 15.95 -13.01
CA ASP A 103 -12.10 16.88 -13.81
C ASP A 103 -12.09 18.23 -13.07
N GLY A 104 -10.92 18.85 -12.93
CA GLY A 104 -10.81 20.20 -12.37
C GLY A 104 -11.13 21.26 -13.43
N ASP A 105 -11.98 22.22 -13.08
CA ASP A 105 -12.39 23.30 -13.99
C ASP A 105 -11.25 24.28 -14.27
N ASN A 106 -10.41 24.56 -13.27
CA ASN A 106 -9.26 25.46 -13.38
C ASN A 106 -8.22 25.23 -12.27
N TYR A 107 -7.08 25.92 -12.32
CA TYR A 107 -5.97 25.70 -11.39
C TYR A 107 -6.26 26.12 -9.92
N LEU A 108 -7.35 26.85 -9.67
CA LEU A 108 -7.81 27.23 -8.32
C LEU A 108 -8.96 26.34 -7.84
N ASP A 109 -9.41 25.40 -8.65
CA ASP A 109 -10.49 24.46 -8.35
C ASP A 109 -9.97 23.29 -7.51
N TRP A 110 -9.42 23.60 -6.35
CA TRP A 110 -8.96 22.61 -5.38
C TRP A 110 -9.55 22.94 -4.01
N GLU A 111 -10.02 21.91 -3.32
CA GLU A 111 -10.48 21.99 -1.94
C GLU A 111 -9.60 21.11 -1.07
N ALA A 112 -9.09 21.66 0.03
CA ALA A 112 -8.43 20.84 1.03
C ALA A 112 -9.51 20.05 1.78
N SER A 113 -9.52 18.74 1.58
CA SER A 113 -10.38 17.83 2.34
C SER A 113 -9.87 17.77 3.79
N ASP A 114 -10.75 18.04 4.76
CA ASP A 114 -10.49 17.88 6.20
C ASP A 114 -10.43 16.39 6.62
#